data_AF-A0A7V5GAS7-F1
#
_entry.id   AF-A0A7V5GAS7-F1
#
_cell.length_a   1.000
_cell.length_b   1.000
_cell.length_c   1.000
_cell.angle_alpha   90.00
_cell.angle_beta   90.00
_cell.angle_gamma   90.00
#
_symmetry.space_group_name_H-M   'P 1'
#
loop_
_entity.id
_entity.type
_entity.pdbx_description
1 polymer ?
#
loop_
_entity_poly.entity_id
_entity_poly.type
_entity_poly.pdbx_seq_one_letter_code
_entity_poly.pdbx_strand_id
1 'polypeptide(L)'
;MKNLIKIRGILSSLLIIMFIIVVFTGIGLYLSPPGRIAKEMSWNFLGFNKWQLENLHALFGFLMSGMVVIHLLINYKMFLGEIKALFKK
;
A
#
# COMPACT_ATOMS: atom_id res chain seq x y z
N MET A 1 13.94 -19.99 -15.14
CA MET A 1 13.17 -18.83 -15.66
C MET A 1 11.69 -18.84 -15.27
N LYS A 2 10.93 -19.94 -15.45
CA LYS A 2 9.50 -20.02 -15.06
C LYS A 2 9.20 -19.62 -13.60
N ASN A 3 10.08 -19.98 -12.65
CA ASN A 3 9.89 -19.65 -11.23
C ASN A 3 10.01 -18.15 -10.93
N LEU A 4 10.87 -17.42 -11.64
CA LEU A 4 11.03 -15.96 -11.46
C LEU A 4 9.79 -15.20 -11.91
N ILE A 5 9.18 -15.60 -13.03
CA ILE A 5 7.93 -15.00 -13.52
C ILE A 5 6.80 -15.24 -12.51
N LYS A 6 6.70 -16.46 -11.96
CA LYS A 6 5.74 -16.77 -10.89
C LYS A 6 5.95 -15.90 -9.65
N ILE A 7 7.18 -15.76 -9.17
CA ILE A 7 7.51 -14.94 -7.99
C ILE A 7 7.14 -13.47 -8.24
N ARG A 8 7.46 -12.92 -9.42
CA ARG A 8 7.08 -11.56 -9.80
C ARG A 8 5.56 -11.38 -9.81
N GLY A 9 4.83 -12.32 -10.39
CA GLY A 9 3.37 -12.32 -10.40
C GLY A 9 2.79 -12.32 -8.98
N ILE A 10 3.26 -13.24 -8.13
CA ILE A 10 2.83 -13.32 -6.73
C ILE A 10 3.11 -12.01 -5.98
N LEU A 11 4.30 -11.45 -6.14
CA LEU A 11 4.69 -10.22 -5.45
C LEU A 11 3.83 -9.02 -5.91
N SER A 12 3.57 -8.89 -7.21
CA SER A 12 2.67 -7.86 -7.74
C SER A 12 1.23 -8.05 -7.25
N SER A 13 0.74 -9.29 -7.21
CA SER A 13 -0.60 -9.62 -6.70
C SER A 13 -0.74 -9.32 -5.20
N LEU A 14 0.28 -9.57 -4.39
CA LEU A 14 0.28 -9.20 -2.97
C LEU A 14 0.31 -7.68 -2.78
N LEU A 15 1.13 -6.98 -3.58
CA LEU A 15 1.20 -5.52 -3.54
C LEU A 15 -0.13 -4.85 -3.88
N ILE A 16 -0.89 -5.34 -4.88
CA ILE A 16 -2.20 -4.75 -5.20
C ILE A 16 -3.22 -4.98 -4.08
N ILE A 17 -3.19 -6.14 -3.41
CA ILE A 17 -4.05 -6.41 -2.26
C ILE A 17 -3.73 -5.44 -1.12
N MET A 18 -2.44 -5.27 -0.80
CA MET A 18 -2.01 -4.31 0.23
C MET A 18 -2.37 -2.87 -0.14
N PHE A 19 -2.20 -2.49 -1.41
CA PHE A 19 -2.57 -1.17 -1.92
C PHE A 19 -4.05 -0.87 -1.66
N ILE A 20 -4.95 -1.81 -1.97
CA ILE A 20 -6.39 -1.63 -1.75
C ILE A 20 -6.68 -1.38 -0.26
N ILE A 21 -6.05 -2.13 0.64
CA ILE A 21 -6.22 -1.97 2.10
C ILE A 21 -5.72 -0.59 2.56
N VAL A 22 -4.53 -0.17 2.10
CA VAL A 22 -3.93 1.12 2.46
C VAL A 22 -4.75 2.28 1.92
N VAL A 23 -5.26 2.19 0.69
CA VAL A 23 -6.14 3.22 0.10
C VAL A 23 -7.47 3.29 0.85
N PHE A 24 -8.11 2.16 1.12
CA PHE A 24 -9.37 2.11 1.88
C PHE A 24 -9.21 2.77 3.26
N THR A 25 -8.18 2.36 3.99
CA THR A 25 -7.90 2.91 5.32
C THR A 25 -7.47 4.38 5.26
N GLY A 26 -6.70 4.76 4.24
CA GLY A 26 -6.29 6.15 4.01
C GLY A 26 -7.46 7.09 3.73
N ILE A 27 -8.44 6.65 2.94
CA ILE A 27 -9.70 7.40 2.72
C ILE A 27 -10.46 7.56 4.03
N GLY A 28 -10.61 6.48 4.80
CA GLY A 28 -11.28 6.55 6.10
C GLY A 28 -10.58 7.53 7.05
N LEU A 29 -9.25 7.49 7.13
CA LEU A 29 -8.47 8.41 7.96
C LEU A 29 -8.53 9.86 7.48
N TYR A 30 -8.53 10.09 6.17
CA TYR A 30 -8.70 11.42 5.59
C TYR A 30 -10.05 12.05 5.96
N LEU A 31 -11.11 11.24 6.02
CA LEU A 31 -12.44 11.69 6.44
C LEU A 31 -12.61 11.76 7.97
N SER A 32 -11.65 11.25 8.74
CA SER A 32 -11.76 11.16 10.18
C SER A 32 -11.55 12.53 10.85
N PRO A 33 -12.40 12.94 11.80
CA PRO A 33 -12.17 14.18 12.54
C PRO A 33 -10.96 14.06 13.49
N PRO A 34 -10.54 15.17 14.13
CA PRO A 34 -9.54 15.15 15.19
C PRO A 34 -9.86 14.11 16.27
N GLY A 35 -8.83 13.49 16.85
CA GLY A 35 -8.98 12.30 17.71
C GLY A 35 -9.95 12.45 18.88
N ARG A 36 -10.00 13.63 19.52
CA ARG A 36 -10.96 13.92 20.59
C ARG A 36 -12.41 13.89 20.08
N ILE A 37 -12.68 14.58 18.97
CA ILE A 37 -14.01 14.62 18.34
C ILE A 37 -14.42 13.23 17.87
N ALA A 38 -13.51 12.49 17.22
CA ALA A 38 -13.74 11.11 16.79
C ALA A 38 -14.16 10.20 17.97
N LYS A 39 -13.57 10.41 19.15
CA LYS A 39 -13.90 9.65 20.36
C LYS A 39 -15.26 10.05 20.92
N GLU A 40 -15.52 11.35 21.03
CA GLU A 40 -16.78 11.89 21.58
C GLU A 40 -18.00 11.46 20.76
N MET A 41 -17.90 11.46 19.43
CA MET A 41 -19.01 11.11 18.54
C MET A 41 -19.07 9.63 18.14
N SER A 42 -18.21 8.77 18.73
CA SER A 42 -18.07 7.35 18.32
C SER A 42 -17.93 7.20 16.80
N TRP A 43 -17.07 8.04 16.20
CA TRP A 43 -16.89 8.09 14.76
C TRP A 43 -16.45 6.72 14.22
N ASN A 44 -17.09 6.30 13.14
CA ASN A 44 -16.74 5.10 12.42
C ASN A 44 -16.87 5.34 10.91
N PHE A 45 -16.10 4.58 10.14
CA PHE A 45 -16.16 4.52 8.70
C PHE A 45 -16.35 3.08 8.28
N LEU A 46 -17.53 2.78 7.73
CA LEU A 46 -17.92 1.44 7.28
C LEU A 46 -17.69 0.35 8.34
N GLY A 47 -18.01 0.67 9.61
CA GLY A 47 -17.89 -0.24 10.75
C GLY A 47 -16.52 -0.27 11.43
N PHE A 48 -15.53 0.48 10.94
CA PHE A 48 -14.22 0.62 11.60
C PHE A 48 -14.11 1.95 12.33
N ASN A 49 -13.67 1.93 13.58
CA ASN A 49 -13.32 3.16 14.28
C ASN A 49 -11.97 3.71 13.78
N LYS A 50 -11.68 4.97 14.13
CA LYS A 50 -10.46 5.67 13.71
C LYS A 50 -9.18 4.87 14.03
N TRP A 51 -9.05 4.37 15.26
CA TRP A 51 -7.87 3.66 15.74
C TRP A 51 -7.64 2.33 15.01
N GLN A 52 -8.71 1.61 14.66
CA GLN A 52 -8.61 0.41 13.83
C GLN A 52 -8.08 0.75 12.43
N LEU A 53 -8.57 1.83 11.82
CA LEU A 53 -8.06 2.29 10.53
C LEU A 53 -6.61 2.74 10.62
N GLU A 54 -6.21 3.50 11.66
CA GLU A 54 -4.83 3.93 11.89
C GLU A 54 -3.88 2.73 11.99
N ASN A 55 -4.25 1.73 12.80
CA ASN A 55 -3.45 0.53 13.00
C ASN A 55 -3.31 -0.29 11.72
N LEU A 56 -4.42 -0.51 10.99
CA LEU A 56 -4.39 -1.23 9.72
C LEU A 56 -3.59 -0.47 8.67
N HIS A 57 -3.79 0.85 8.56
CA HIS A 57 -3.07 1.68 7.60
C HIS A 57 -1.57 1.66 7.86
N ALA A 58 -1.15 1.83 9.11
CA ALA A 58 0.27 1.83 9.47
C ALA A 58 0.91 0.46 9.20
N LEU A 59 0.28 -0.63 9.68
CA LEU A 59 0.81 -1.98 9.50
C LEU A 59 0.94 -2.35 8.02
N PHE A 60 -0.14 -2.20 7.25
CA PHE A 60 -0.11 -2.53 5.83
C PHE A 60 0.73 -1.53 5.02
N GLY A 61 0.81 -0.27 5.44
CA GLY A 61 1.69 0.72 4.83
C GLY A 61 3.16 0.36 4.96
N PHE A 62 3.60 -0.09 6.15
CA PHE A 62 4.97 -0.56 6.35
C PHE A 62 5.25 -1.87 5.60
N LEU A 63 4.33 -2.84 5.64
CA LEU A 63 4.46 -4.09 4.90
C LEU A 63 4.55 -3.85 3.39
N MET A 64 3.66 -3.00 2.87
CA MET A 64 3.64 -2.62 1.46
C MET A 64 4.95 -1.92 1.06
N SER A 65 5.45 -1.00 1.88
CA SER A 65 6.72 -0.30 1.63
C SER A 65 7.88 -1.29 1.52
N GLY A 66 7.98 -2.25 2.44
CA GLY A 66 8.97 -3.33 2.36
C GLY A 66 8.83 -4.18 1.11
N MET A 67 7.59 -4.55 0.75
CA MET A 67 7.32 -5.31 -0.48
C MET A 67 7.66 -4.54 -1.76
N VAL A 68 7.46 -3.22 -1.78
CA VAL A 68 7.86 -2.36 -2.91
C VAL A 68 9.38 -2.38 -3.09
N VAL A 69 10.14 -2.31 -2.00
CA VAL A 69 11.61 -2.44 -2.07
C VAL A 69 12.00 -3.79 -2.68
N ILE A 70 11.43 -4.90 -2.20
CA ILE A 70 11.67 -6.24 -2.74
C ILE A 70 11.27 -6.30 -4.23
N HIS A 71 10.15 -5.69 -4.59
CA HIS A 71 9.65 -5.65 -5.96
C HIS A 71 10.61 -4.92 -6.90
N LEU A 72 11.14 -3.77 -6.49
CA LEU A 72 12.13 -3.03 -7.25
C LEU A 72 13.44 -3.80 -7.37
N LEU A 73 13.90 -4.47 -6.31
CA LEU A 73 15.12 -5.29 -6.35
C LEU A 73 14.99 -6.47 -7.33
N ILE A 74 13.85 -7.16 -7.37
CA ILE A 74 13.63 -8.28 -8.30
C ILE A 74 13.44 -7.81 -9.76
N ASN A 75 12.94 -6.59 -9.95
CA ASN A 75 12.63 -6.01 -11.26
C ASN A 75 13.60 -4.91 -11.70
N TYR A 76 14.74 -4.73 -11.02
CA TYR A 76 15.62 -3.57 -11.21
C TYR A 76 16.07 -3.35 -12.66
N LYS A 77 16.35 -4.43 -13.41
CA LYS A 77 16.77 -4.33 -14.82
C LYS A 77 15.67 -3.75 -15.70
N MET A 78 14.43 -4.14 -15.45
CA MET A 78 13.25 -3.64 -16.17
C MET A 78 13.03 -2.17 -15.82
N PHE A 79 13.06 -1.84 -14.52
CA PHE A 79 12.94 -0.47 -14.04
C PHE A 79 14.00 0.46 -14.64
N LEU A 80 15.27 0.07 -14.66
CA LEU A 80 16.33 0.87 -15.31
C LEU A 80 16.10 1.04 -16.82
N GLY A 81 15.51 0.05 -17.49
CA GLY A 81 15.11 0.15 -18.89
C GLY A 81 14.00 1.19 -19.10
N GLU A 82 12.98 1.17 -18.25
CA GLU A 82 11.88 2.14 -18.24
C GLU A 82 12.39 3.56 -17.98
N ILE A 83 13.25 3.73 -16.98
CA ILE A 83 13.90 5.02 -16.68
C ILE A 83 14.71 5.52 -17.88
N LYS A 84 15.53 4.67 -18.51
CA LYS A 84 16.27 5.07 -19.72
C LYS A 84 15.36 5.47 -20.87
N ALA A 85 14.25 4.75 -21.06
CA ALA A 85 13.27 5.06 -22.10
C ALA A 85 12.57 6.40 -21.86
N LEU A 86 12.24 6.72 -20.60
CA LEU A 86 11.64 8.01 -20.20
C LEU A 86 12.51 9.22 -20.56
N PHE A 87 13.84 9.05 -20.56
CA PHE A 87 14.79 10.13 -20.87
C PHE A 87 15.32 10.11 -22.31
N LYS A 88 14.90 9.12 -23.12
CA LYS A 88 15.27 9.08 -24.53
C LYS A 88 14.32 9.98 -25.32
N LYS A 89 14.85 11.09 -25.85
CA LYS A 89 14.14 11.96 -26.81
C LYS A 89 13.78 11.21 -28.08
#